data_AF-A0A821HVR9-F1
#
_entry.id   AF-A0A821HVR9-F1
#
_cell.length_a   1.000
_cell.length_b   1.000
_cell.length_c   1.000
_cell.angle_alpha   90.00
_cell.angle_beta   90.00
_cell.angle_gamma   90.00
#
_symmetry.space_group_name_H-M   'P 1'
#
loop_
_entity.id
_entity.type
_entity.pdbx_description
1 polymer ?
#
loop_
_entity_poly.entity_id
_entity_poly.type
_entity_poly.pdbx_seq_one_letter_code
_entity_poly.pdbx_strand_id
1 'polypeptide(L)'
;LTSTTEPTSTTSTTSTSTTSTTTSSSSTSTSTTRTTTATSTTSTPTTSITTSTSSSSTLTTFTTTSSSTTSTSTTTTGYTPDVCSNSSQVALPNGTCVSSGTGQEYSAGILNTGNGSSVDLANALSLYVASVNNANMSRDANSTVSISIIEDSLSKLNNISITLRSDTSFLIAQPLNHSSNDILLGARFQRGLGGLSVTNSTVDPSLNSNTSVAAVIAEQSLLDVKSLQMFIIDKPTMYENVDKKTNKSLASSVVMGSVQRVSSESSSMNISLYFKISPEYQPNVSAMYLCSFYDISNSRWNETGCTNPLFNAAFDRYECSCNHLTSFALIWLPQSQIGSYGRTMRAADIASLVFQSVSIVCFLIVIIHSVAIRAM
;
A
#
# COMPACT_ATOMS: atom_id res chain seq x y z
N LEU A 1 51.50 -53.63 -47.46
CA LEU A 1 51.22 -53.47 -48.90
C LEU A 1 50.52 -52.13 -49.10
N THR A 2 50.88 -51.42 -50.17
CA THR A 2 50.25 -50.22 -50.78
C THR A 2 49.33 -49.33 -49.91
N SER A 3 49.62 -48.06 -49.56
CA SER A 3 50.23 -46.91 -50.30
C SER A 3 49.18 -45.86 -50.68
N THR A 4 49.17 -44.74 -49.94
CA THR A 4 49.14 -43.33 -50.45
C THR A 4 47.87 -42.91 -51.26
N THR A 5 47.38 -41.66 -51.34
CA THR A 5 47.95 -40.32 -51.10
C THR A 5 46.84 -39.28 -50.86
N GLU A 6 47.22 -38.12 -50.32
CA GLU A 6 46.59 -36.79 -50.51
C GLU A 6 46.38 -36.44 -52.02
N PRO A 7 45.62 -35.39 -52.44
CA PRO A 7 45.81 -34.01 -51.96
C PRO A 7 44.61 -33.03 -51.95
N THR A 8 44.93 -31.85 -51.43
CA THR A 8 44.24 -30.55 -51.49
C THR A 8 43.91 -30.07 -52.92
N SER A 9 42.76 -29.40 -53.11
CA SER A 9 42.68 -28.27 -54.07
C SER A 9 41.52 -27.31 -53.82
N THR A 10 41.87 -26.03 -53.76
CA THR A 10 41.07 -24.80 -53.79
C THR A 10 40.11 -24.69 -55.00
N THR A 11 39.04 -23.86 -54.91
CA THR A 11 38.77 -22.68 -55.79
C THR A 11 37.27 -22.35 -55.96
N SER A 12 36.99 -21.06 -56.24
CA SER A 12 35.79 -20.48 -56.90
C SER A 12 34.46 -20.39 -56.14
N THR A 13 34.25 -19.16 -55.64
CA THR A 13 32.98 -18.42 -55.69
C THR A 13 32.14 -18.66 -56.95
N THR A 14 30.82 -18.80 -56.77
CA THR A 14 29.82 -18.33 -57.76
C THR A 14 28.69 -17.62 -57.01
N SER A 15 28.43 -16.37 -57.41
CA SER A 15 27.35 -15.54 -56.88
C SER A 15 26.00 -15.97 -57.45
N THR A 16 24.95 -16.04 -56.62
CA THR A 16 23.58 -16.04 -57.10
C THR A 16 22.77 -15.01 -56.32
N SER A 17 22.42 -13.93 -56.99
CA SER A 17 21.48 -12.92 -56.51
C SER A 17 20.06 -13.46 -56.46
N THR A 18 19.37 -13.28 -55.33
CA THR A 18 17.90 -13.40 -55.29
C THR A 18 17.31 -12.15 -54.67
N THR A 19 16.36 -11.55 -55.40
CA THR A 19 15.84 -10.21 -55.16
C THR A 19 14.74 -10.20 -54.08
N SER A 20 14.85 -9.21 -53.19
CA SER A 20 13.84 -8.50 -52.41
C SER A 20 12.42 -9.08 -52.28
N THR A 21 11.94 -9.17 -51.03
CA THR A 21 10.61 -8.61 -50.68
C THR A 21 10.69 -7.90 -49.32
N THR A 22 10.61 -6.57 -49.32
CA THR A 22 10.60 -5.75 -48.10
C THR A 22 9.16 -5.44 -47.71
N THR A 23 8.66 -6.01 -46.62
CA THR A 23 7.31 -5.70 -46.11
C THR A 23 7.37 -4.54 -45.12
N SER A 24 7.26 -3.32 -45.64
CA SER A 24 7.22 -2.10 -44.83
C SER A 24 5.85 -1.91 -44.17
N SER A 25 5.71 -2.30 -42.91
CA SER A 25 4.53 -1.98 -42.11
C SER A 25 4.58 -0.52 -41.64
N SER A 26 3.84 0.36 -42.30
CA SER A 26 3.73 1.79 -41.95
C SER A 26 2.95 1.98 -40.65
N SER A 27 3.62 2.38 -39.57
CA SER A 27 2.97 2.88 -38.37
C SER A 27 2.50 4.32 -38.57
N THR A 28 1.19 4.53 -38.54
CA THR A 28 0.57 5.86 -38.67
C THR A 28 0.86 6.71 -37.43
N SER A 29 1.82 7.63 -37.53
CA SER A 29 2.10 8.63 -36.51
C SER A 29 1.11 9.79 -36.60
N THR A 30 0.07 9.77 -35.76
CA THR A 30 -0.88 10.89 -35.63
C THR A 30 -0.22 12.09 -34.95
N SER A 31 0.34 13.00 -35.76
CA SER A 31 0.87 14.28 -35.28
C SER A 31 -0.24 15.32 -35.14
N THR A 32 -0.75 15.50 -33.92
CA THR A 32 -1.64 16.62 -33.60
C THR A 32 -0.81 17.84 -33.20
N THR A 33 -0.92 18.93 -33.96
CA THR A 33 -0.10 20.13 -33.76
C THR A 33 -0.97 21.33 -33.35
N ARG A 34 -0.43 22.17 -32.44
CA ARG A 34 -0.79 23.61 -32.22
C ARG A 34 -2.14 23.89 -31.49
N THR A 35 -2.36 25.00 -30.77
CA THR A 35 -1.50 26.15 -30.36
C THR A 35 -1.95 26.68 -28.97
N THR A 36 -1.29 27.74 -28.48
CA THR A 36 -1.69 28.71 -27.44
C THR A 36 -3.21 29.04 -27.41
N THR A 37 -3.83 29.66 -26.40
CA THR A 37 -3.60 30.99 -25.76
C THR A 37 -4.70 31.14 -24.66
N ALA A 38 -4.87 32.17 -23.80
CA ALA A 38 -4.28 33.49 -23.55
C ALA A 38 -4.58 33.94 -22.10
N THR A 39 -3.96 35.02 -21.63
CA THR A 39 -4.46 35.77 -20.45
C THR A 39 -5.56 36.74 -20.87
N SER A 40 -6.81 36.45 -20.51
CA SER A 40 -7.96 37.33 -20.76
C SER A 40 -8.53 37.88 -19.45
N THR A 41 -8.29 39.17 -19.18
CA THR A 41 -8.99 39.91 -18.12
C THR A 41 -10.34 40.40 -18.64
N THR A 42 -11.42 39.77 -18.20
CA THR A 42 -12.79 40.23 -18.44
C THR A 42 -13.29 41.00 -17.21
N SER A 43 -13.45 42.31 -17.33
CA SER A 43 -14.06 43.15 -16.30
C SER A 43 -15.56 43.30 -16.56
N THR A 44 -16.39 42.67 -15.73
CA THR A 44 -17.85 42.85 -15.78
C THR A 44 -18.28 43.91 -14.76
N PRO A 45 -18.78 45.09 -15.18
CA PRO A 45 -19.29 46.08 -14.25
C PRO A 45 -20.62 45.62 -13.66
N THR A 46 -20.68 45.48 -12.33
CA THR A 46 -21.93 45.18 -11.61
C THR A 46 -22.46 46.48 -11.01
N THR A 47 -23.55 47.01 -11.57
CA THR A 47 -24.20 48.23 -11.09
C THR A 47 -25.18 47.91 -9.96
N SER A 48 -24.79 48.15 -8.71
CA SER A 48 -25.70 48.11 -7.56
C SER A 48 -26.37 49.48 -7.36
N ILE A 49 -27.71 49.49 -7.37
CA ILE A 49 -28.52 50.68 -7.12
C ILE A 49 -28.97 50.67 -5.66
N THR A 50 -28.51 51.65 -4.87
CA THR A 50 -28.97 51.86 -3.49
C THR A 50 -29.89 53.07 -3.44
N THR A 51 -31.20 52.84 -3.39
CA THR A 51 -32.20 53.91 -3.29
C THR A 51 -32.55 54.18 -1.83
N SER A 52 -32.07 55.28 -1.27
CA SER A 52 -32.49 55.76 0.06
C SER A 52 -33.55 56.85 -0.07
N THR A 53 -34.79 56.55 0.31
CA THR A 53 -35.89 57.53 0.32
C THR A 53 -35.99 58.25 1.67
N SER A 54 -35.78 59.55 1.66
CA SER A 54 -36.24 60.49 2.69
C SER A 54 -37.07 61.60 2.04
N SER A 55 -38.01 62.17 2.79
CA SER A 55 -39.02 63.10 2.27
C SER A 55 -38.40 64.39 1.71
N SER A 56 -38.79 64.72 0.47
CA SER A 56 -38.35 65.88 -0.34
C SER A 56 -36.94 65.78 -0.95
N SER A 57 -36.93 65.79 -2.30
CA SER A 57 -35.78 65.73 -3.23
C SER A 57 -35.08 64.36 -3.35
N THR A 58 -34.92 63.91 -4.60
CA THR A 58 -34.27 62.64 -4.95
C THR A 58 -32.87 62.92 -5.47
N LEU A 59 -31.83 62.43 -4.78
CA LEU A 59 -30.44 62.54 -5.23
C LEU A 59 -29.91 61.14 -5.56
N THR A 60 -29.55 60.91 -6.83
CA THR A 60 -28.97 59.63 -7.27
C THR A 60 -27.45 59.74 -7.28
N THR A 61 -26.78 59.03 -6.37
CA THR A 61 -25.31 58.96 -6.31
C THR A 61 -24.82 57.63 -6.88
N PHE A 62 -23.87 57.68 -7.81
CA PHE A 62 -23.23 56.50 -8.39
C PHE A 62 -21.86 56.26 -7.73
N THR A 63 -21.63 55.06 -7.20
CA THR A 63 -20.35 54.66 -6.62
C THR A 63 -19.83 53.43 -7.35
N THR A 64 -18.68 53.58 -8.01
CA THR A 64 -18.07 52.50 -8.82
C THR A 64 -16.95 51.82 -8.01
N THR A 65 -17.18 50.58 -7.58
CA THR A 65 -16.16 49.79 -6.86
C THR A 65 -15.69 48.65 -7.74
N SER A 66 -14.39 48.63 -8.07
CA SER A 66 -13.77 47.56 -8.85
C SER A 66 -13.17 46.51 -7.93
N SER A 67 -13.62 45.26 -8.04
CA SER A 67 -12.99 44.09 -7.42
C SER A 67 -12.42 43.17 -8.51
N SER A 68 -11.19 42.71 -8.30
CA SER A 68 -10.53 41.71 -9.16
C SER A 68 -10.56 40.35 -8.48
N THR A 69 -11.00 39.32 -9.23
CA THR A 69 -10.95 37.93 -8.79
C THR A 69 -9.89 37.20 -9.63
N THR A 70 -8.84 36.70 -8.97
CA THR A 70 -7.79 35.91 -9.64
C THR A 70 -8.05 34.43 -9.42
N SER A 71 -8.62 33.76 -10.43
CA SER A 71 -8.79 32.31 -10.42
C SER A 71 -7.51 31.63 -10.91
N THR A 72 -6.80 30.94 -10.00
CA THR A 72 -5.66 30.09 -10.36
C THR A 72 -6.12 28.65 -10.51
N SER A 73 -6.20 28.14 -11.74
CA SER A 73 -6.40 26.72 -12.02
C SER A 73 -5.06 25.98 -12.05
N THR A 74 -4.77 25.17 -11.04
CA THR A 74 -3.65 24.23 -11.06
C THR A 74 -4.00 23.00 -11.90
N THR A 75 -3.42 22.88 -13.08
CA THR A 75 -3.51 21.66 -13.89
C THR A 75 -2.42 20.69 -13.45
N THR A 76 -2.79 19.56 -12.86
CA THR A 76 -1.86 18.47 -12.56
C THR A 76 -1.33 17.91 -13.89
N THR A 77 -0.01 17.97 -14.10
CA THR A 77 0.61 17.34 -15.28
C THR A 77 0.50 15.84 -15.16
N GLY A 78 -0.27 15.21 -16.07
CA GLY A 78 -0.35 13.77 -16.17
C GLY A 78 1.02 13.18 -16.53
N TYR A 79 1.58 12.39 -15.63
CA TYR A 79 2.77 11.59 -15.89
C TYR A 79 2.43 10.51 -16.92
N THR A 80 2.87 10.69 -18.16
CA THR A 80 3.00 9.59 -19.12
C THR A 80 4.31 8.86 -18.83
N PRO A 81 4.28 7.57 -18.42
CA PRO A 81 5.51 6.82 -18.23
C PRO A 81 6.27 6.73 -19.55
N ASP A 82 7.57 7.05 -19.54
CA ASP A 82 8.43 6.77 -20.69
C ASP A 82 8.43 5.27 -20.95
N VAL A 83 7.98 4.87 -22.14
CA VAL A 83 7.89 3.46 -22.52
C VAL A 83 9.29 2.96 -22.82
N CYS A 84 9.84 2.13 -21.94
CA CYS A 84 11.15 1.53 -22.17
C CYS A 84 11.16 0.72 -23.47
N SER A 85 12.21 0.90 -24.25
CA SER A 85 12.36 0.35 -25.60
C SER A 85 12.44 -1.18 -25.67
N ASN A 86 12.47 -1.87 -24.53
CA ASN A 86 12.63 -3.31 -24.41
C ASN A 86 11.69 -3.86 -23.32
N SER A 87 11.00 -4.96 -23.63
CA SER A 87 10.12 -5.68 -22.70
C SER A 87 10.83 -6.26 -21.46
N SER A 88 12.16 -6.34 -21.47
CA SER A 88 12.98 -6.72 -20.31
C SER A 88 13.44 -5.53 -19.44
N GLN A 89 12.88 -4.33 -19.65
CA GLN A 89 13.21 -3.12 -18.89
C GLN A 89 12.00 -2.56 -18.14
N VAL A 90 12.27 -2.00 -16.96
CA VAL A 90 11.27 -1.29 -16.12
C VAL A 90 11.58 0.20 -16.15
N ALA A 91 10.55 1.02 -16.40
CA ALA A 91 10.66 2.47 -16.36
C ALA A 91 10.59 2.97 -14.91
N LEU A 92 11.55 3.79 -14.52
CA LEU A 92 11.57 4.49 -13.23
C LEU A 92 10.71 5.75 -13.26
N PRO A 93 10.25 6.24 -12.08
CA PRO A 93 9.51 7.52 -11.96
C PRO A 93 10.25 8.76 -12.47
N ASN A 94 11.58 8.68 -12.63
CA ASN A 94 12.45 9.73 -13.19
C ASN A 94 12.76 9.52 -14.70
N GLY A 95 12.16 8.54 -15.36
CA GLY A 95 12.34 8.23 -16.78
C GLY A 95 13.49 7.26 -17.12
N THR A 96 14.33 6.81 -16.17
CA THR A 96 15.37 5.82 -16.51
C THR A 96 14.83 4.40 -16.66
N CYS A 97 15.27 3.71 -17.71
CA CYS A 97 14.95 2.31 -17.96
C CYS A 97 16.02 1.37 -17.39
N VAL A 98 15.62 0.41 -16.55
CA VAL A 98 16.53 -0.54 -15.90
C VAL A 98 16.21 -1.97 -16.35
N SER A 99 17.23 -2.76 -16.71
CA SER A 99 17.08 -4.19 -17.00
C SER A 99 16.53 -4.93 -15.78
N SER A 100 15.54 -5.79 -15.96
CA SER A 100 14.84 -6.49 -14.87
C SER A 100 15.78 -7.31 -13.98
N GLY A 101 16.70 -8.07 -14.59
CA GLY A 101 17.68 -8.90 -13.85
C GLY A 101 18.62 -8.08 -12.96
N THR A 102 19.19 -7.00 -13.50
CA THR A 102 20.07 -6.10 -12.72
C THR A 102 19.30 -5.19 -11.76
N GLY A 103 18.04 -4.87 -12.10
CA GLY A 103 17.21 -3.94 -11.35
C GLY A 103 16.79 -4.49 -10.00
N GLN A 104 16.49 -5.80 -9.91
CA GLN A 104 16.19 -6.45 -8.64
C GLN A 104 17.42 -6.49 -7.72
N GLU A 105 18.58 -6.93 -8.22
CA GLU A 105 19.83 -7.00 -7.44
C GLU A 105 20.28 -5.61 -6.96
N TYR A 106 20.23 -4.60 -7.84
CA TYR A 106 20.56 -3.22 -7.50
C TYR A 106 19.61 -2.64 -6.45
N SER A 107 18.30 -2.85 -6.61
CA SER A 107 17.29 -2.36 -5.66
C SER A 107 17.42 -3.05 -4.31
N ALA A 108 17.58 -4.38 -4.31
CA ALA A 108 17.86 -5.15 -3.10
C ALA A 108 19.18 -4.70 -2.44
N GLY A 109 20.20 -4.36 -3.22
CA GLY A 109 21.46 -3.78 -2.71
C GLY A 109 21.27 -2.43 -2.02
N ILE A 110 20.49 -1.51 -2.59
CA ILE A 110 20.14 -0.23 -1.95
C ILE A 110 19.35 -0.46 -0.66
N LEU A 111 18.32 -1.31 -0.70
CA LEU A 111 17.48 -1.63 0.46
C LEU A 111 18.30 -2.28 1.60
N ASN A 112 19.16 -3.25 1.27
CA ASN A 112 20.00 -3.97 2.23
C ASN A 112 21.12 -3.12 2.82
N THR A 113 21.69 -2.18 2.06
CA THR A 113 22.75 -1.27 2.57
C THR A 113 22.17 -0.07 3.31
N GLY A 114 20.92 0.32 3.03
CA GLY A 114 20.29 1.51 3.60
C GLY A 114 20.95 2.83 3.21
N ASN A 115 21.93 2.81 2.28
CA ASN A 115 22.75 3.94 1.88
C ASN A 115 22.27 4.50 0.54
N GLY A 116 21.31 5.42 0.60
CA GLY A 116 20.80 6.17 -0.54
C GLY A 116 20.07 7.43 -0.08
N SER A 117 19.78 8.36 -0.99
CA SER A 117 18.86 9.46 -0.65
C SER A 117 17.43 8.92 -0.47
N SER A 118 16.57 9.66 0.21
CA SER A 118 15.15 9.29 0.35
C SER A 118 14.45 9.07 -1.01
N VAL A 119 14.92 9.74 -2.07
CA VAL A 119 14.40 9.55 -3.43
C VAL A 119 14.90 8.24 -4.06
N ASP A 120 16.20 7.93 -3.91
CA ASP A 120 16.77 6.66 -4.39
C ASP A 120 16.11 5.46 -3.71
N LEU A 121 15.85 5.59 -2.40
CA LEU A 121 15.24 4.55 -1.59
C LEU A 121 13.77 4.31 -1.96
N ALA A 122 13.00 5.37 -2.21
CA ALA A 122 11.62 5.25 -2.72
C ALA A 122 11.57 4.61 -4.12
N ASN A 123 12.51 4.97 -5.00
CA ASN A 123 12.65 4.36 -6.32
C ASN A 123 13.04 2.87 -6.22
N ALA A 124 13.98 2.52 -5.34
CA ALA A 124 14.40 1.14 -5.07
C ALA A 124 13.25 0.29 -4.50
N LEU A 125 12.45 0.83 -3.56
CA LEU A 125 11.24 0.19 -3.06
C LEU A 125 10.26 -0.13 -4.20
N SER A 126 10.01 0.84 -5.08
CA SER A 126 9.09 0.65 -6.22
C SER A 126 9.60 -0.38 -7.24
N LEU A 127 10.90 -0.34 -7.59
CA LEU A 127 11.53 -1.31 -8.49
C LEU A 127 11.52 -2.72 -7.90
N TYR A 128 11.94 -2.86 -6.64
CA TYR A 128 11.96 -4.14 -5.94
C TYR A 128 10.56 -4.75 -5.95
N VAL A 129 9.53 -3.98 -5.58
CA VAL A 129 8.16 -4.51 -5.57
C VAL A 129 7.63 -4.87 -6.97
N ALA A 130 7.94 -4.08 -8.00
CA ALA A 130 7.61 -4.45 -9.38
C ALA A 130 8.28 -5.79 -9.79
N SER A 131 9.50 -6.07 -9.33
CA SER A 131 10.20 -7.33 -9.63
C SER A 131 9.59 -8.55 -8.93
N VAL A 132 9.20 -8.43 -7.65
CA VAL A 132 8.73 -9.58 -6.83
C VAL A 132 7.26 -9.93 -7.07
N ASN A 133 6.53 -9.07 -7.77
CA ASN A 133 5.19 -9.36 -8.28
C ASN A 133 5.22 -10.07 -9.65
N ASN A 134 6.39 -10.19 -10.29
CA ASN A 134 6.55 -10.84 -11.59
C ASN A 134 7.02 -12.30 -11.45
N ALA A 135 6.08 -13.25 -11.56
CA ALA A 135 6.34 -14.68 -11.42
C ALA A 135 7.33 -15.28 -12.46
N ASN A 136 7.65 -14.55 -13.54
CA ASN A 136 8.57 -14.98 -14.58
C ASN A 136 10.02 -14.50 -14.39
N MET A 137 10.31 -13.71 -13.35
CA MET A 137 11.70 -13.35 -13.03
C MET A 137 12.41 -14.52 -12.33
N SER A 138 13.63 -14.84 -12.80
CA SER A 138 14.40 -15.99 -12.34
C SER A 138 14.63 -15.93 -10.83
N ARG A 139 14.12 -16.92 -10.10
CA ARG A 139 14.26 -17.02 -8.65
C ARG A 139 15.71 -17.27 -8.26
N ASP A 140 16.37 -16.28 -7.68
CA ASP A 140 17.52 -16.52 -6.80
C ASP A 140 17.13 -16.21 -5.35
N ALA A 141 17.11 -17.24 -4.50
CA ALA A 141 16.58 -17.17 -3.14
C ALA A 141 17.40 -16.26 -2.21
N ASN A 142 18.61 -15.87 -2.62
CA ASN A 142 19.47 -14.93 -1.91
C ASN A 142 19.09 -13.45 -2.10
N SER A 143 18.16 -13.12 -3.01
CA SER A 143 17.79 -11.73 -3.34
C SER A 143 16.49 -11.23 -2.68
N THR A 144 15.79 -12.10 -1.94
CA THR A 144 14.54 -11.74 -1.23
C THR A 144 14.84 -10.86 -0.02
N VAL A 145 14.60 -9.56 -0.15
CA VAL A 145 14.60 -8.60 0.95
C VAL A 145 13.47 -8.96 1.93
N SER A 146 13.75 -8.96 3.24
CA SER A 146 12.75 -9.22 4.27
C SER A 146 11.82 -8.01 4.48
N ILE A 147 10.61 -8.25 4.98
CA ILE A 147 9.65 -7.18 5.33
C ILE A 147 10.30 -6.15 6.27
N SER A 148 11.11 -6.60 7.23
CA SER A 148 11.83 -5.72 8.16
C SER A 148 12.79 -4.72 7.49
N ILE A 149 13.44 -5.10 6.39
CA ILE A 149 14.33 -4.20 5.63
C ILE A 149 13.51 -3.22 4.80
N ILE A 150 12.34 -3.64 4.30
CA ILE A 150 11.38 -2.75 3.62
C ILE A 150 10.82 -1.71 4.59
N GLU A 151 10.50 -2.09 5.83
CA GLU A 151 10.02 -1.18 6.88
C GLU A 151 11.10 -0.20 7.34
N ASP A 152 12.33 -0.67 7.59
CA ASP A 152 13.47 0.20 7.89
C ASP A 152 13.71 1.20 6.75
N SER A 153 13.64 0.74 5.50
CA SER A 153 13.73 1.60 4.32
C SER A 153 12.58 2.62 4.24
N LEU A 154 11.35 2.21 4.55
CA LEU A 154 10.18 3.09 4.57
C LEU A 154 10.33 4.19 5.63
N SER A 155 10.84 3.85 6.82
CA SER A 155 11.09 4.80 7.92
C SER A 155 12.15 5.87 7.61
N LYS A 156 12.99 5.61 6.60
CA LYS A 156 14.03 6.54 6.13
C LYS A 156 13.50 7.57 5.12
N LEU A 157 12.28 7.43 4.61
CA LEU A 157 11.62 8.37 3.68
C LEU A 157 11.14 9.67 4.38
N ASN A 158 12.07 10.35 5.03
CA ASN A 158 11.81 11.53 5.86
C ASN A 158 11.79 12.81 5.03
N ASN A 159 10.87 13.73 5.36
CA ASN A 159 10.73 15.07 4.77
C ASN A 159 10.62 15.14 3.23
N ILE A 160 10.20 14.05 2.57
CA ILE A 160 9.89 14.05 1.14
C ILE A 160 8.38 14.00 0.90
N SER A 161 7.94 14.59 -0.21
CA SER A 161 6.61 14.40 -0.77
C SER A 161 6.75 13.60 -2.07
N ILE A 162 6.33 12.33 -2.04
CA ILE A 162 6.38 11.43 -3.20
C ILE A 162 5.15 10.54 -3.23
N THR A 163 4.68 10.23 -4.43
CA THR A 163 3.59 9.28 -4.66
C THR A 163 3.97 8.44 -5.87
N LEU A 164 4.23 7.15 -5.64
CA LEU A 164 4.54 6.18 -6.69
C LEU A 164 3.35 5.24 -6.84
N ARG A 165 2.82 5.11 -8.05
CA ARG A 165 1.65 4.30 -8.37
C ARG A 165 2.00 3.33 -9.48
N SER A 166 1.81 2.05 -9.21
CA SER A 166 1.76 1.01 -10.25
C SER A 166 0.41 0.28 -10.17
N ASP A 167 0.26 -0.73 -11.03
CA ASP A 167 -0.85 -1.68 -11.05
C ASP A 167 -0.74 -2.78 -9.97
N THR A 168 0.40 -2.91 -9.30
CA THR A 168 0.69 -3.92 -8.26
C THR A 168 1.24 -3.35 -6.95
N SER A 169 1.46 -2.03 -6.86
CA SER A 169 1.96 -1.35 -5.67
C SER A 169 1.57 0.12 -5.61
N PHE A 170 1.58 0.68 -4.40
CA PHE A 170 1.38 2.11 -4.18
C PHE A 170 2.18 2.59 -2.97
N LEU A 171 3.10 3.52 -3.20
CA LEU A 171 3.86 4.21 -2.15
C LEU A 171 3.39 5.65 -2.07
N ILE A 172 3.05 6.10 -0.87
CA ILE A 172 2.95 7.52 -0.53
C ILE A 172 3.86 7.81 0.67
N ALA A 173 4.64 8.87 0.57
CA ALA A 173 5.34 9.47 1.69
C ALA A 173 5.16 10.98 1.59
N GLN A 174 4.59 11.59 2.62
CA GLN A 174 4.23 13.01 2.60
C GLN A 174 4.34 13.64 4.01
N PRO A 175 4.83 14.89 4.14
CA PRO A 175 4.70 15.65 5.38
C PRO A 175 3.23 15.94 5.68
N LEU A 176 2.82 15.78 6.93
CA LEU A 176 1.48 16.15 7.36
C LEU A 176 1.41 17.66 7.59
N ASN A 177 0.41 18.30 6.99
CA ASN A 177 0.09 19.70 7.26
C ASN A 177 -1.16 19.80 8.14
N HIS A 178 -0.95 19.91 9.45
CA HIS A 178 -2.03 20.08 10.45
C HIS A 178 -2.80 21.42 10.35
N SER A 179 -2.37 22.34 9.47
CA SER A 179 -3.12 23.56 9.12
C SER A 179 -3.93 23.43 7.82
N SER A 180 -3.86 22.29 7.14
CA SER A 180 -4.66 21.97 5.97
C SER A 180 -6.07 21.53 6.40
N ASN A 181 -7.09 21.94 5.64
CA ASN A 181 -8.43 21.36 5.76
C ASN A 181 -8.46 19.88 5.32
N ASP A 182 -7.51 19.47 4.49
CA ASP A 182 -7.38 18.12 3.95
C ASP A 182 -6.11 17.46 4.52
N ILE A 183 -6.29 16.55 5.48
CA ILE A 183 -5.22 15.85 6.20
C ILE A 183 -5.09 14.44 5.64
N LEU A 184 -3.87 14.01 5.28
CA LEU A 184 -3.59 12.65 4.85
C LEU A 184 -3.76 11.68 6.03
N LEU A 185 -4.76 10.80 5.94
CA LEU A 185 -5.04 9.76 6.94
C LEU A 185 -4.48 8.40 6.53
N GLY A 186 -4.25 8.17 5.25
CA GLY A 186 -3.62 6.94 4.77
C GLY A 186 -3.73 6.71 3.27
N ALA A 187 -3.95 5.45 2.89
CA ALA A 187 -3.88 5.00 1.51
C ALA A 187 -4.90 3.90 1.22
N ARG A 188 -5.34 3.85 -0.04
CA ARG A 188 -6.12 2.73 -0.59
C ARG A 188 -5.55 2.25 -1.91
N PHE A 189 -5.86 1.02 -2.25
CA PHE A 189 -5.43 0.37 -3.48
C PHE A 189 -6.54 -0.49 -4.06
N GLN A 190 -6.72 -0.40 -5.37
CA GLN A 190 -7.65 -1.23 -6.13
C GLN A 190 -6.88 -1.92 -7.26
N ARG A 191 -6.88 -3.27 -7.25
CA ARG A 191 -6.17 -4.08 -8.24
C ARG A 191 -6.55 -3.69 -9.67
N GLY A 192 -5.54 -3.53 -10.52
CA GLY A 192 -5.71 -3.10 -11.91
C GLY A 192 -5.96 -1.60 -12.11
N LEU A 193 -6.26 -0.83 -11.05
CA LEU A 193 -6.32 0.64 -11.11
C LEU A 193 -5.16 1.30 -10.37
N GLY A 194 -4.54 0.63 -9.39
CA GLY A 194 -3.49 1.17 -8.54
C GLY A 194 -4.04 1.85 -7.27
N GLY A 195 -3.19 2.66 -6.62
CA GLY A 195 -3.52 3.32 -5.36
C GLY A 195 -3.81 4.82 -5.43
N LEU A 196 -4.41 5.31 -4.34
CA LEU A 196 -4.77 6.69 -4.07
C LEU A 196 -4.57 7.00 -2.58
N SER A 197 -4.24 8.25 -2.27
CA SER A 197 -4.28 8.77 -0.90
C SER A 197 -5.71 8.76 -0.34
N VAL A 198 -5.82 8.60 0.97
CA VAL A 198 -7.06 8.78 1.72
C VAL A 198 -6.85 9.92 2.71
N THR A 199 -7.76 10.88 2.66
CA THR A 199 -7.75 12.08 3.51
C THR A 199 -9.04 12.18 4.31
N ASN A 200 -9.09 13.07 5.31
CA ASN A 200 -10.31 13.31 6.09
C ASN A 200 -11.52 13.70 5.20
N SER A 201 -11.33 14.43 4.11
CA SER A 201 -12.42 14.76 3.17
C SER A 201 -12.80 13.64 2.21
N THR A 202 -11.93 12.64 2.03
CA THR A 202 -12.11 11.54 1.05
C THR A 202 -12.26 10.15 1.68
N VAL A 203 -12.32 10.05 3.02
CA VAL A 203 -12.39 8.76 3.74
C VAL A 203 -13.65 7.98 3.41
N ASP A 204 -14.84 8.57 3.51
CA ASP A 204 -16.10 7.89 3.21
C ASP A 204 -16.21 7.41 1.76
N PRO A 205 -15.99 8.24 0.71
CA PRO A 205 -16.04 7.75 -0.67
C PRO A 205 -14.92 6.77 -1.00
N SER A 206 -13.78 6.84 -0.30
CA SER A 206 -12.70 5.85 -0.41
C SER A 206 -13.11 4.50 0.14
N LEU A 207 -13.67 4.46 1.36
CA LEU A 207 -14.07 3.24 2.05
C LEU A 207 -15.37 2.64 1.49
N ASN A 208 -16.25 3.44 0.87
CA ASN A 208 -17.48 2.95 0.23
C ASN A 208 -17.28 2.52 -1.24
N SER A 209 -16.03 2.38 -1.70
CA SER A 209 -15.67 1.93 -3.05
C SER A 209 -15.20 0.47 -3.09
N ASN A 210 -15.18 -0.14 -4.29
CA ASN A 210 -14.62 -1.48 -4.52
C ASN A 210 -13.09 -1.49 -4.42
N THR A 211 -12.60 -1.37 -3.19
CA THR A 211 -11.18 -1.28 -2.85
C THR A 211 -10.64 -2.65 -2.44
N SER A 212 -9.47 -3.03 -2.98
CA SER A 212 -8.81 -4.31 -2.67
C SER A 212 -8.16 -4.28 -1.31
N VAL A 213 -7.52 -3.16 -0.95
CA VAL A 213 -7.00 -2.92 0.39
C VAL A 213 -7.00 -1.43 0.74
N ALA A 214 -7.30 -1.08 1.98
CA ALA A 214 -7.10 0.27 2.51
C ALA A 214 -6.58 0.25 3.93
N ALA A 215 -5.89 1.32 4.29
CA ALA A 215 -5.41 1.62 5.62
C ALA A 215 -5.66 3.10 5.92
N VAL A 216 -6.31 3.37 7.06
CA VAL A 216 -6.70 4.71 7.49
C VAL A 216 -6.35 4.86 8.97
N ILE A 217 -5.44 5.77 9.28
CA ILE A 217 -5.08 6.11 10.66
C ILE A 217 -6.10 7.11 11.21
N ALA A 218 -6.53 6.92 12.44
CA ALA A 218 -7.38 7.87 13.15
C ALA A 218 -6.69 9.23 13.28
N GLU A 219 -7.38 10.31 12.94
CA GLU A 219 -6.84 11.67 12.92
C GLU A 219 -6.18 12.07 14.25
N GLN A 220 -6.73 11.62 15.38
CA GLN A 220 -6.22 11.89 16.72
C GLN A 220 -4.84 11.23 16.98
N SER A 221 -4.51 10.14 16.28
CA SER A 221 -3.20 9.49 16.36
C SER A 221 -2.12 10.20 15.53
N LEU A 222 -2.49 11.20 14.72
CA LEU A 222 -1.57 11.94 13.84
C LEU A 222 -1.11 13.30 14.41
N LEU A 223 -1.67 13.76 15.53
CA LEU A 223 -1.42 15.11 16.08
C LEU A 223 0.07 15.43 16.33
N ASP A 224 0.89 14.43 16.68
CA ASP A 224 2.32 14.56 16.91
C ASP A 224 3.19 14.05 15.73
N VAL A 225 2.59 13.80 14.56
CA VAL A 225 3.27 13.26 13.38
C VAL A 225 3.68 14.37 12.40
N LYS A 226 4.96 14.34 11.97
CA LYS A 226 5.53 15.22 10.94
C LYS A 226 5.32 14.70 9.53
N SER A 227 5.45 13.39 9.31
CA SER A 227 5.25 12.77 8.00
C SER A 227 4.69 11.37 8.14
N LEU A 228 3.89 10.98 7.16
CA LEU A 228 3.26 9.67 7.05
C LEU A 228 3.76 8.98 5.79
N GLN A 229 4.21 7.75 5.97
CA GLN A 229 4.63 6.84 4.90
C GLN A 229 3.67 5.65 4.89
N MET A 230 3.05 5.36 3.74
CA MET A 230 2.31 4.12 3.52
C MET A 230 2.75 3.47 2.23
N PHE A 231 3.03 2.17 2.30
CA PHE A 231 3.39 1.35 1.16
C PHE A 231 2.48 0.13 1.06
N ILE A 232 1.79 0.00 -0.06
CA ILE A 232 0.90 -1.12 -0.34
C ILE A 232 1.55 -2.00 -1.41
N ILE A 233 1.62 -3.29 -1.13
CA ILE A 233 2.06 -4.32 -2.08
C ILE A 233 0.89 -5.24 -2.36
N ASP A 234 0.40 -5.23 -3.60
CA ASP A 234 -0.57 -6.22 -4.04
C ASP A 234 0.11 -7.52 -4.44
N LYS A 235 -0.51 -8.65 -4.07
CA LYS A 235 -0.05 -10.00 -4.37
C LYS A 235 1.47 -10.25 -4.16
N PRO A 236 2.03 -10.01 -2.95
CA PRO A 236 3.45 -10.26 -2.67
C PRO A 236 3.74 -11.77 -2.57
N THR A 237 3.91 -12.42 -3.72
CA THR A 237 4.03 -13.88 -3.83
C THR A 237 5.17 -14.47 -2.97
N MET A 238 6.25 -13.72 -2.77
CA MET A 238 7.39 -14.16 -1.96
C MET A 238 7.11 -14.21 -0.46
N TYR A 239 6.04 -13.56 0.01
CA TYR A 239 5.62 -13.58 1.42
C TYR A 239 4.36 -14.45 1.63
N GLU A 240 3.87 -15.14 0.59
CA GLU A 240 2.66 -15.99 0.62
C GLU A 240 2.72 -17.01 1.78
N ASN A 241 3.83 -17.73 1.89
CA ASN A 241 4.02 -18.77 2.91
C ASN A 241 4.54 -18.16 4.22
N VAL A 242 3.60 -17.78 5.09
CA VAL A 242 3.86 -17.11 6.38
C VAL A 242 4.51 -18.04 7.41
N ASP A 243 3.98 -19.25 7.59
CA ASP A 243 4.58 -20.25 8.48
C ASP A 243 4.30 -21.67 8.00
N LYS A 244 5.38 -22.39 7.67
CA LYS A 244 5.37 -23.79 7.22
C LYS A 244 4.95 -24.78 8.31
N LYS A 245 4.93 -24.39 9.59
CA LYS A 245 4.53 -25.26 10.71
C LYS A 245 3.01 -25.22 10.96
N THR A 246 2.40 -24.04 10.85
CA THR A 246 0.96 -23.83 11.09
C THR A 246 0.13 -23.77 9.80
N ASN A 247 0.77 -23.87 8.62
CA ASN A 247 0.14 -23.65 7.32
C ASN A 247 -0.61 -22.31 7.23
N LYS A 248 -0.12 -21.28 7.95
CA LYS A 248 -0.57 -19.90 7.79
C LYS A 248 -0.07 -19.38 6.45
N SER A 249 -0.95 -18.71 5.71
CA SER A 249 -0.65 -18.09 4.42
C SER A 249 -1.29 -16.71 4.33
N LEU A 250 -0.71 -15.81 3.53
CA LEU A 250 -1.36 -14.54 3.19
C LEU A 250 -2.72 -14.79 2.53
N ALA A 251 -3.68 -13.92 2.81
CA ALA A 251 -5.00 -13.88 2.15
C ALA A 251 -5.23 -12.60 1.34
N SER A 252 -4.41 -11.55 1.56
CA SER A 252 -4.59 -10.22 0.97
C SER A 252 -3.28 -9.61 0.46
N SER A 253 -3.39 -8.42 -0.13
CA SER A 253 -2.30 -7.46 -0.24
C SER A 253 -1.70 -7.13 1.15
N VAL A 254 -0.44 -6.71 1.19
CA VAL A 254 0.26 -6.25 2.42
C VAL A 254 0.28 -4.72 2.44
N VAL A 255 0.02 -4.12 3.61
CA VAL A 255 0.16 -2.67 3.83
C VAL A 255 1.23 -2.42 4.88
N MET A 256 2.18 -1.52 4.60
CA MET A 256 3.23 -1.12 5.52
C MET A 256 3.05 0.36 5.85
N GLY A 257 2.92 0.68 7.13
CA GLY A 257 2.84 2.04 7.62
C GLY A 257 4.10 2.42 8.40
N SER A 258 4.60 3.63 8.18
CA SER A 258 5.57 4.27 9.06
C SER A 258 5.19 5.74 9.27
N VAL A 259 5.67 6.32 10.37
CA VAL A 259 5.51 7.75 10.65
C VAL A 259 6.79 8.32 11.23
N GLN A 260 7.05 9.58 10.90
CA GLN A 260 8.04 10.38 11.59
C GLN A 260 7.34 11.26 12.61
N ARG A 261 7.65 11.14 13.90
CA ARG A 261 7.06 11.95 14.98
C ARG A 261 7.81 13.26 15.25
N VAL A 262 7.13 14.21 15.89
CA VAL A 262 7.73 15.44 16.42
C VAL A 262 8.53 15.14 17.68
N SER A 263 7.94 14.39 18.60
CA SER A 263 8.55 13.89 19.84
C SER A 263 9.02 12.45 19.70
N SER A 264 9.86 11.99 20.61
CA SER A 264 10.29 10.58 20.73
C SER A 264 9.32 9.74 21.59
N GLU A 265 8.22 10.31 22.05
CA GLU A 265 7.23 9.60 22.88
C GLU A 265 6.29 8.78 21.99
N SER A 266 6.08 7.52 22.35
CA SER A 266 5.18 6.64 21.60
C SER A 266 3.72 6.93 21.95
N SER A 267 3.05 7.81 21.20
CA SER A 267 1.59 7.87 21.23
C SER A 267 0.99 6.63 20.56
N SER A 268 -0.18 6.18 21.03
CA SER A 268 -0.87 5.01 20.45
C SER A 268 -1.42 5.33 19.06
N MET A 269 -1.21 4.40 18.13
CA MET A 269 -1.65 4.53 16.74
C MET A 269 -2.90 3.69 16.52
N ASN A 270 -4.06 4.30 16.31
CA ASN A 270 -5.24 3.54 15.90
C ASN A 270 -5.33 3.54 14.37
N ILE A 271 -5.15 2.38 13.75
CA ILE A 271 -5.23 2.19 12.30
C ILE A 271 -6.35 1.23 11.96
N SER A 272 -7.30 1.69 11.14
CA SER A 272 -8.35 0.87 10.54
C SER A 272 -7.84 0.28 9.24
N LEU A 273 -8.03 -1.03 9.07
CA LEU A 273 -7.53 -1.83 7.96
C LEU A 273 -8.69 -2.54 7.28
N TYR A 274 -8.67 -2.55 5.94
CA TYR A 274 -9.72 -3.07 5.10
C TYR A 274 -9.07 -4.00 4.07
N PHE A 275 -9.38 -5.30 4.09
CA PHE A 275 -8.73 -6.31 3.26
C PHE A 275 -9.75 -7.14 2.48
N LYS A 276 -9.70 -7.07 1.15
CA LYS A 276 -10.38 -8.04 0.28
C LYS A 276 -9.50 -9.29 0.14
N ILE A 277 -10.13 -10.48 0.15
CA ILE A 277 -9.40 -11.71 -0.15
C ILE A 277 -8.92 -11.64 -1.61
N SER A 278 -7.63 -11.90 -1.83
CA SER A 278 -7.09 -12.09 -3.18
C SER A 278 -7.56 -13.45 -3.71
N PRO A 279 -8.21 -13.53 -4.89
CA PRO A 279 -8.69 -14.80 -5.44
C PRO A 279 -7.62 -15.89 -5.54
N GLU A 280 -6.37 -15.53 -5.77
CA GLU A 280 -5.24 -16.46 -5.86
C GLU A 280 -4.81 -17.04 -4.52
N TYR A 281 -5.17 -16.37 -3.42
CA TYR A 281 -4.92 -16.81 -2.05
C TYR A 281 -6.18 -17.38 -1.38
N GLN A 282 -7.30 -17.47 -2.11
CA GLN A 282 -8.55 -17.98 -1.57
C GLN A 282 -8.43 -19.50 -1.34
N PRO A 283 -8.59 -19.99 -0.10
CA PRO A 283 -8.37 -21.39 0.21
C PRO A 283 -9.51 -22.28 -0.32
N ASN A 284 -9.14 -23.44 -0.87
CA ASN A 284 -10.06 -24.52 -1.25
C ASN A 284 -10.67 -25.27 -0.04
N VAL A 285 -10.49 -24.74 1.17
CA VAL A 285 -10.94 -25.33 2.44
C VAL A 285 -11.59 -24.24 3.29
N SER A 286 -12.42 -24.65 4.25
CA SER A 286 -12.86 -23.75 5.30
C SER A 286 -11.63 -23.16 6.01
N ALA A 287 -11.65 -21.84 6.21
CA ALA A 287 -10.53 -21.08 6.74
C ALA A 287 -11.01 -20.02 7.71
N MET A 288 -10.20 -19.78 8.75
CA MET A 288 -10.32 -18.62 9.61
C MET A 288 -9.36 -17.55 9.11
N TYR A 289 -9.84 -16.31 9.07
CA TYR A 289 -9.02 -15.14 8.75
C TYR A 289 -8.63 -14.41 10.03
N LEU A 290 -7.42 -13.86 10.05
CA LEU A 290 -6.85 -13.07 11.14
C LEU A 290 -6.25 -11.81 10.55
N CYS A 291 -6.50 -10.65 11.18
CA CYS A 291 -5.65 -9.49 10.95
C CYS A 291 -4.37 -9.68 11.75
N SER A 292 -3.23 -9.59 11.07
CA SER A 292 -1.93 -9.75 11.68
C SER A 292 -0.99 -8.63 11.27
N PHE A 293 -0.08 -8.31 12.17
CA PHE A 293 1.05 -7.43 11.95
C PHE A 293 2.35 -8.23 11.87
N TYR A 294 3.39 -7.69 11.22
CA TYR A 294 4.70 -8.33 11.17
C TYR A 294 5.55 -7.94 12.39
N ASP A 295 5.68 -8.87 13.33
CA ASP A 295 6.51 -8.75 14.53
C ASP A 295 7.99 -8.92 14.13
N ILE A 296 8.64 -7.80 13.79
CA ILE A 296 10.05 -7.72 13.38
C ILE A 296 10.96 -8.49 14.37
N SER A 297 10.77 -8.26 15.67
CA SER A 297 11.58 -8.83 16.76
C SER A 297 11.56 -10.36 16.78
N ASN A 298 10.44 -10.96 16.39
CA ASN A 298 10.26 -12.41 16.31
C ASN A 298 10.21 -12.94 14.86
N SER A 299 10.40 -12.07 13.87
CA SER A 299 10.31 -12.34 12.42
C SER A 299 9.10 -13.18 12.01
N ARG A 300 7.91 -12.82 12.52
CA ARG A 300 6.66 -13.59 12.34
C ARG A 300 5.44 -12.69 12.23
N TRP A 301 4.37 -13.21 11.66
CA TRP A 301 3.06 -12.57 11.74
C TRP A 301 2.41 -12.84 13.11
N ASN A 302 1.83 -11.80 13.71
CA ASN A 302 1.31 -11.79 15.08
C ASN A 302 -0.01 -11.00 15.12
N GLU A 303 -0.97 -11.43 15.93
CA GLU A 303 -2.31 -10.83 16.03
C GLU A 303 -2.44 -9.84 17.22
N THR A 304 -1.41 -9.73 18.06
CA THR A 304 -1.43 -8.93 19.30
C THR A 304 -1.66 -7.44 19.02
N GLY A 305 -2.67 -6.85 19.66
CA GLY A 305 -2.99 -5.43 19.47
C GLY A 305 -3.82 -5.12 18.22
N CYS A 306 -4.18 -6.13 17.42
CA CYS A 306 -5.19 -6.05 16.38
C CYS A 306 -6.52 -6.68 16.84
N THR A 307 -7.64 -6.18 16.31
CA THR A 307 -8.97 -6.76 16.53
C THR A 307 -9.24 -7.93 15.58
N ASN A 308 -10.15 -8.83 15.97
CA ASN A 308 -10.60 -9.91 15.10
C ASN A 308 -11.29 -9.33 13.85
N PRO A 309 -11.01 -9.86 12.65
CA PRO A 309 -11.55 -9.30 11.41
C PRO A 309 -13.06 -9.53 11.30
N LEU A 310 -13.80 -8.43 11.11
CA LEU A 310 -15.23 -8.43 10.84
C LEU A 310 -15.47 -8.48 9.33
N PHE A 311 -16.25 -9.45 8.85
CA PHE A 311 -16.60 -9.51 7.43
C PHE A 311 -17.71 -8.51 7.09
N ASN A 312 -17.45 -7.60 6.15
CA ASN A 312 -18.41 -6.67 5.61
C ASN A 312 -18.92 -7.16 4.25
N ALA A 313 -20.12 -7.76 4.26
CA ALA A 313 -20.73 -8.34 3.07
C ALA A 313 -21.12 -7.32 1.98
N ALA A 314 -21.27 -6.03 2.31
CA ALA A 314 -21.62 -4.99 1.33
C ALA A 314 -20.44 -4.67 0.39
N PHE A 315 -19.20 -4.82 0.87
CA PHE A 315 -17.98 -4.57 0.09
C PHE A 315 -17.15 -5.83 -0.17
N ASP A 316 -17.60 -6.98 0.37
CA ASP A 316 -16.93 -8.29 0.26
C ASP A 316 -15.45 -8.18 0.67
N ARG A 317 -15.24 -7.82 1.95
CA ARG A 317 -13.93 -7.59 2.58
C ARG A 317 -13.98 -7.80 4.09
N TYR A 318 -12.82 -7.96 4.70
CA TYR A 318 -12.63 -7.95 6.15
C TYR A 318 -12.18 -6.59 6.65
N GLU A 319 -12.68 -6.18 7.80
CA GLU A 319 -12.38 -4.90 8.45
C GLU A 319 -11.88 -5.17 9.87
N CYS A 320 -10.80 -4.50 10.27
CA CYS A 320 -10.20 -4.62 11.59
C CYS A 320 -9.46 -3.34 11.97
N SER A 321 -8.99 -3.27 13.20
CA SER A 321 -8.23 -2.15 13.74
C SER A 321 -7.03 -2.64 14.56
N CYS A 322 -5.90 -1.94 14.47
CA CYS A 322 -4.70 -2.22 15.25
C CYS A 322 -4.26 -0.98 16.04
N ASN A 323 -3.61 -1.18 17.18
CA ASN A 323 -3.20 -0.13 18.13
C ASN A 323 -1.73 0.35 17.99
N HIS A 324 -1.10 0.01 16.87
CA HIS A 324 0.30 0.29 16.52
C HIS A 324 0.43 0.47 15.00
N LEU A 325 1.62 0.79 14.49
CA LEU A 325 1.89 1.00 13.06
C LEU A 325 3.15 0.22 12.64
N THR A 326 3.03 -0.58 11.58
CA THR A 326 4.04 -1.51 11.03
C THR A 326 3.46 -2.11 9.73
N SER A 327 3.84 -3.34 9.35
CA SER A 327 3.30 -4.10 8.23
C SER A 327 2.12 -4.96 8.65
N PHE A 328 1.02 -4.89 7.90
CA PHE A 328 -0.24 -5.56 8.14
C PHE A 328 -0.69 -6.39 6.95
N ALA A 329 -1.35 -7.50 7.23
CA ALA A 329 -2.03 -8.32 6.24
C ALA A 329 -3.21 -9.08 6.86
N LEU A 330 -4.13 -9.50 6.01
CA LEU A 330 -5.05 -10.58 6.34
C LEU A 330 -4.32 -11.91 6.13
N ILE A 331 -4.23 -12.72 7.18
CA ILE A 331 -3.68 -14.08 7.16
C ILE A 331 -4.85 -15.05 7.19
N TRP A 332 -4.77 -16.17 6.46
CA TRP A 332 -5.69 -17.29 6.63
C TRP A 332 -4.98 -18.50 7.22
N LEU A 333 -5.76 -19.34 7.92
CA LEU A 333 -5.34 -20.64 8.41
C LEU A 333 -6.46 -21.67 8.22
N PRO A 334 -6.13 -22.95 7.95
CA PRO A 334 -7.14 -23.99 7.74
C PRO A 334 -7.95 -24.28 9.00
N GLN A 335 -9.27 -24.41 8.86
CA GLN A 335 -10.23 -24.65 9.95
C GLN A 335 -9.85 -25.87 10.83
N SER A 336 -9.16 -26.86 10.25
CA SER A 336 -8.69 -28.07 10.94
C SER A 336 -7.63 -27.82 12.03
N GLN A 337 -6.98 -26.66 12.06
CA GLN A 337 -5.99 -26.30 13.10
C GLN A 337 -6.54 -25.35 14.19
N ILE A 338 -7.85 -25.06 14.19
CA ILE A 338 -8.49 -24.16 15.17
C ILE A 338 -8.34 -24.63 16.62
N GLY A 339 -8.19 -25.95 16.86
CA GLY A 339 -8.03 -26.57 18.19
C GLY A 339 -6.75 -26.20 18.98
N SER A 340 -5.92 -25.30 18.46
CA SER A 340 -4.69 -24.78 19.10
C SER A 340 -4.56 -23.25 19.13
N TYR A 341 -5.35 -22.49 18.36
CA TYR A 341 -5.22 -21.02 18.26
C TYR A 341 -6.48 -20.23 18.63
N GLY A 342 -7.67 -20.83 18.51
CA GLY A 342 -8.84 -20.26 19.13
C GLY A 342 -8.76 -20.43 20.65
N ARG A 343 -9.07 -19.39 21.43
CA ARG A 343 -9.37 -19.51 22.88
C ARG A 343 -10.72 -20.20 23.14
N THR A 344 -11.09 -21.19 22.33
CA THR A 344 -11.97 -22.27 22.77
C THR A 344 -11.20 -23.08 23.80
N MET A 345 -11.37 -22.74 25.07
CA MET A 345 -11.00 -23.60 26.20
C MET A 345 -11.44 -25.02 25.86
N ARG A 346 -10.53 -26.00 25.94
CA ARG A 346 -10.89 -27.39 25.66
C ARG A 346 -11.94 -27.82 26.68
N ALA A 347 -12.75 -28.82 26.36
CA ALA A 347 -13.75 -29.33 27.31
C ALA A 347 -13.12 -29.70 28.67
N ALA A 348 -11.85 -30.15 28.67
CA ALA A 348 -11.04 -30.36 29.87
C ALA A 348 -10.71 -29.07 30.65
N ASP A 349 -10.38 -27.96 29.97
CA ASP A 349 -10.07 -26.68 30.61
C ASP A 349 -11.33 -26.04 31.22
N ILE A 350 -12.46 -26.10 30.49
CA ILE A 350 -13.78 -25.66 30.99
C ILE A 350 -14.18 -26.49 32.21
N ALA A 351 -14.08 -27.82 32.11
CA ALA A 351 -14.38 -28.72 33.23
C ALA A 351 -13.47 -28.42 34.44
N SER A 352 -12.17 -28.23 34.23
CA SER A 352 -11.21 -27.88 35.29
C SER A 352 -11.60 -26.59 36.01
N LEU A 353 -11.96 -25.53 35.25
CA LEU A 353 -12.38 -24.25 35.81
C LEU A 353 -13.71 -24.37 36.59
N VAL A 354 -14.67 -25.15 36.09
CA VAL A 354 -15.93 -25.43 36.79
C VAL A 354 -15.67 -26.21 38.08
N PHE A 355 -14.91 -27.31 38.04
CA PHE A 355 -14.61 -28.11 39.23
C PHE A 355 -13.79 -27.32 40.27
N GLN A 356 -12.85 -26.47 39.82
CA GLN A 356 -12.09 -25.60 40.73
C GLN A 356 -13.00 -24.59 41.43
N SER A 357 -13.92 -23.94 40.70
CA SER A 357 -14.84 -22.97 41.32
C SER A 357 -15.81 -23.64 42.32
N VAL A 358 -16.37 -24.81 41.98
CA VAL A 358 -17.22 -25.59 42.90
C VAL A 358 -16.44 -26.03 44.15
N SER A 359 -15.21 -26.52 43.98
CA SER A 359 -14.36 -26.93 45.11
C SER A 359 -14.08 -25.79 46.09
N ILE A 360 -13.76 -24.59 45.58
CA ILE A 360 -13.53 -23.39 46.41
C ILE A 360 -14.80 -23.02 47.19
N VAL A 361 -15.97 -23.00 46.53
CA VAL A 361 -17.25 -22.66 47.18
C VAL A 361 -17.58 -23.68 48.28
N CYS A 362 -17.45 -24.98 48.02
CA CYS A 362 -17.67 -26.02 49.03
C CYS A 362 -16.71 -25.88 50.22
N PHE A 363 -15.44 -25.58 49.98
CA PHE A 363 -14.45 -25.40 51.04
C PHE A 363 -14.76 -24.19 51.93
N LEU A 364 -15.19 -23.08 51.35
CA LEU A 364 -15.64 -21.90 52.10
C LEU A 364 -16.88 -22.18 52.95
N ILE A 365 -17.87 -22.93 52.44
CA ILE A 365 -19.06 -23.32 53.20
C ILE A 365 -18.66 -24.16 54.43
N VAL A 366 -17.77 -25.14 54.27
CA VAL A 366 -17.29 -25.99 55.37
C VAL A 366 -16.54 -25.16 56.43
N ILE A 367 -15.69 -24.21 56.02
CA ILE A 367 -14.99 -23.32 56.95
C ILE A 367 -16.00 -22.46 57.73
N ILE A 368 -16.93 -21.79 57.04
CA ILE A 368 -17.95 -20.94 57.67
C ILE A 368 -18.79 -21.73 58.67
N HIS A 369 -19.21 -22.94 58.30
CA HIS A 369 -19.98 -23.82 59.18
C HIS A 369 -19.18 -24.28 60.41
N SER A 370 -17.91 -24.63 60.24
CA SER A 370 -17.01 -25.02 61.33
C SER A 370 -16.74 -23.87 62.31
N VAL A 371 -16.58 -22.63 61.80
CA VAL A 371 -16.43 -21.44 62.64
C VAL A 371 -17.73 -21.12 63.38
N ALA A 372 -18.88 -21.20 62.71
CA ALA A 372 -20.18 -20.92 63.32
C ALA A 372 -20.50 -21.91 64.46
N ILE A 373 -20.27 -23.21 64.27
CA ILE A 373 -20.44 -24.23 65.32
C ILE A 373 -19.52 -23.98 66.51
N ARG A 374 -18.31 -23.45 66.28
CA ARG A 374 -17.32 -23.20 67.35
C ARG A 374 -17.52 -21.86 68.06
N ALA A 375 -18.41 -21.01 67.55
CA ALA A 375 -18.75 -19.71 68.11
C ALA A 375 -20.08 -19.70 68.89
N MET A 376 -20.85 -20.80 68.81
CA MET A 376 -21.99 -21.11 69.70
C MET A 376 -21.52 -21.99 70.86
#